data_AF-A0A540WDI7-F1
#
_entry.id   AF-A0A540WDI7-F1
#
_cell.length_a   1.000
_cell.length_b   1.000
_cell.length_c   1.000
_cell.angle_alpha   90.00
_cell.angle_beta   90.00
_cell.angle_gamma   90.00
#
_symmetry.space_group_name_H-M   'P 1'
#
loop_
_entity.id
_entity.type
_entity.pdbx_description
1 polymer ?
#
loop_
_entity_poly.entity_id
_entity_poly.type
_entity_poly.pdbx_seq_one_letter_code
_entity_poly.pdbx_strand_id
1 'polypeptide(L)'
;MTGGAVASGPGAQALDNSVQRIEASSELLAAVRVLRGQLRLAGPGEETSALDAQLDEAEEEIATTGLVRRDRLQRLRERLELGASTVAGLSSAAALVQQIAQLSGLG
;
A
#
# COMPACT_ATOMS: atom_id res chain seq x y z
N MET A 1 -29.97 2.97 -24.82
CA MET A 1 -28.51 2.70 -24.87
C MET A 1 -28.05 2.36 -23.46
N THR A 2 -28.18 1.09 -23.10
CA THR A 2 -27.82 0.57 -21.77
C THR A 2 -26.66 -0.37 -21.98
N GLY A 3 -25.44 0.17 -21.87
CA GLY A 3 -24.20 -0.61 -21.97
C GLY A 3 -23.97 -1.34 -20.66
N GLY A 4 -24.62 -2.49 -20.50
CA GLY A 4 -24.28 -3.45 -19.47
C GLY A 4 -22.98 -4.17 -19.83
N ALA A 5 -22.08 -4.28 -18.86
CA ALA A 5 -21.02 -5.28 -18.85
C ALA A 5 -20.88 -5.80 -17.41
N VAL A 6 -21.78 -6.71 -17.05
CA VAL A 6 -21.59 -7.61 -15.90
C VAL A 6 -21.06 -8.92 -16.47
N ALA A 7 -19.76 -9.15 -16.30
CA ALA A 7 -19.15 -10.46 -16.54
C ALA A 7 -19.00 -11.14 -15.17
N SER A 8 -20.01 -11.91 -14.76
CA SER A 8 -19.94 -12.78 -13.58
C SER A 8 -20.19 -14.22 -14.04
N GLY A 9 -19.11 -14.91 -14.41
CA GLY A 9 -19.14 -16.33 -14.76
C GLY A 9 -19.02 -17.23 -13.52
N PRO A 10 -19.66 -18.41 -13.49
CA PRO A 10 -19.53 -19.37 -12.39
C PRO A 10 -18.15 -20.02 -12.48
N GLY A 11 -17.22 -19.55 -11.68
CA GLY A 11 -15.79 -19.91 -11.75
C GLY A 11 -14.84 -18.71 -11.74
N ALA A 12 -15.36 -17.48 -11.69
CA ALA A 12 -14.57 -16.32 -11.28
C ALA A 12 -14.22 -16.44 -9.79
N GLN A 13 -13.34 -17.37 -9.46
CA GLN A 13 -12.44 -17.19 -8.34
C GLN A 13 -11.51 -16.05 -8.75
N ALA A 14 -12.01 -14.81 -8.64
CA ALA A 14 -11.13 -13.79 -8.11
C ALA A 14 -10.71 -14.37 -6.76
N LEU A 15 -9.59 -15.11 -6.74
CA LEU A 15 -8.85 -15.38 -5.52
C LEU A 15 -8.89 -14.07 -4.81
N ASP A 16 -9.63 -14.04 -3.71
CA ASP A 16 -10.05 -12.81 -3.09
C ASP A 16 -8.80 -12.20 -2.45
N ASN A 17 -7.97 -11.58 -3.28
CA ASN A 17 -6.70 -10.99 -2.91
C ASN A 17 -6.99 -9.87 -1.90
N SER A 18 -8.20 -9.29 -1.98
CA SER A 18 -8.73 -8.33 -1.02
C SER A 18 -8.89 -8.92 0.39
N VAL A 19 -8.97 -10.23 0.54
CA VAL A 19 -9.09 -10.91 1.85
C VAL A 19 -7.78 -11.59 2.25
N GLN A 20 -6.80 -11.68 1.35
CA GLN A 20 -5.51 -12.28 1.67
C GLN A 20 -4.69 -11.34 2.56
N ARG A 21 -4.78 -11.59 3.86
CA ARG A 21 -3.94 -10.96 4.89
C ARG A 21 -2.60 -11.68 4.98
N ILE A 22 -1.54 -10.89 4.99
CA ILE A 22 -0.15 -11.34 5.09
C ILE A 22 0.38 -10.86 6.44
N GLU A 23 1.23 -11.66 7.09
CA GLU A 23 1.96 -11.21 8.28
C GLU A 23 2.85 -10.02 7.92
N ALA A 24 2.67 -8.93 8.66
CA ALA A 24 3.47 -7.73 8.49
C ALA A 24 4.75 -7.87 9.32
N SER A 25 5.89 -7.70 8.67
CA SER A 25 7.17 -7.64 9.39
C SER A 25 7.25 -6.37 10.23
N SER A 26 8.00 -6.43 11.34
CA SER A 26 8.33 -5.26 12.15
C SER A 26 9.00 -4.15 11.35
N GLU A 27 9.79 -4.54 10.35
CA GLU A 27 10.51 -3.67 9.44
C GLU A 27 9.53 -2.92 8.52
N LEU A 28 8.46 -3.58 8.06
CA LEU A 28 7.41 -2.92 7.28
C LEU A 28 6.73 -1.82 8.10
N LEU A 29 6.37 -2.11 9.35
CA LEU A 29 5.77 -1.13 10.26
C LEU A 29 6.72 0.05 10.51
N ALA A 30 8.02 -0.22 10.69
CA ALA A 30 9.03 0.81 10.87
C ALA A 30 9.17 1.68 9.60
N ALA A 31 9.20 1.08 8.41
CA ALA A 31 9.30 1.80 7.14
C ALA A 31 8.09 2.70 6.91
N VAL A 32 6.87 2.21 7.19
CA VAL A 32 5.63 3.00 7.14
C VAL A 32 5.73 4.23 8.04
N ARG A 33 6.13 4.06 9.30
CA ARG A 33 6.27 5.17 10.27
C ARG A 33 7.29 6.21 9.83
N VAL A 34 8.45 5.77 9.34
CA VAL A 34 9.50 6.67 8.84
C VAL A 34 8.99 7.49 7.65
N LEU A 35 8.34 6.84 6.69
CA LEU A 35 7.80 7.51 5.52
C LEU A 35 6.73 8.54 5.90
N ARG A 36 5.81 8.21 6.82
CA ARG A 36 4.82 9.18 7.34
C ARG A 36 5.47 10.40 7.98
N GLY A 37 6.52 10.19 8.78
CA GLY A 37 7.29 11.29 9.34
C GLY A 37 7.90 12.19 8.26
N GLN A 38 8.44 11.60 7.21
CA GLN A 38 9.01 12.34 6.08
C GLN A 38 7.96 13.09 5.26
N LEU A 39 6.77 12.51 5.06
CA LEU A 39 5.66 13.18 4.37
C LEU A 39 5.17 14.42 5.14
N ARG A 40 5.10 14.32 6.47
CA ARG A 40 4.75 15.46 7.33
C ARG A 40 5.77 16.60 7.24
N LEU A 41 7.05 16.27 7.04
CA LEU A 41 8.13 17.25 6.82
C LEU A 41 8.11 17.84 5.40
N ALA A 42 7.72 17.06 4.39
CA ALA A 42 7.60 17.51 3.00
C ALA A 42 6.48 18.57 2.83
N GLY A 43 5.51 18.57 3.73
CA GLY A 43 4.44 19.57 3.80
C GLY A 43 3.12 19.10 3.17
N PRO A 44 2.04 19.87 3.40
CA PRO A 44 0.71 19.51 2.95
C PRO A 44 0.57 19.70 1.44
N GLY A 45 0.33 18.59 0.74
CA GLY A 45 -0.08 18.52 -0.66
C GLY A 45 -1.20 17.48 -0.80
N GLU A 46 -1.99 17.56 -1.86
CA GLU A 46 -3.09 16.60 -2.09
C GLU A 46 -2.57 15.16 -2.17
N GLU A 47 -1.47 14.97 -2.89
CA GLU A 47 -0.80 13.68 -3.04
C GLU A 47 -0.15 13.19 -1.73
N THR A 48 0.57 14.07 -1.02
CA THR A 48 1.21 13.69 0.26
C THR A 48 0.18 13.36 1.34
N SER A 49 -0.94 14.07 1.37
CA SER A 49 -2.05 13.83 2.31
C SER A 49 -2.77 12.52 2.00
N ALA A 50 -3.02 12.24 0.72
CA ALA A 50 -3.64 10.99 0.28
C ALA A 50 -2.74 9.78 0.56
N LEU A 51 -1.41 9.95 0.46
CA LEU A 51 -0.44 8.92 0.81
C LEU A 51 -0.32 8.73 2.33
N ASP A 52 -0.26 9.81 3.13
CA ASP A 52 -0.22 9.72 4.61
C ASP A 52 -1.47 9.02 5.16
N ALA A 53 -2.65 9.30 4.61
CA ALA A 53 -3.89 8.63 5.01
C ALA A 53 -3.84 7.11 4.77
N GLN A 54 -3.34 6.66 3.61
CA GLN A 54 -3.21 5.23 3.34
C GLN A 54 -2.15 4.56 4.22
N LEU A 55 -1.06 5.26 4.52
CA LEU A 55 -0.04 4.78 5.43
C LEU A 55 -0.55 4.69 6.87
N ASP A 56 -1.39 5.64 7.31
CA ASP A 56 -2.03 5.63 8.62
C ASP A 56 -2.95 4.41 8.78
N GLU A 57 -3.81 4.17 7.79
CA GLU A 57 -4.70 3.00 7.80
C GLU A 57 -3.93 1.68 7.80
N ALA A 58 -2.80 1.60 7.09
CA ALA A 58 -1.94 0.41 7.07
C ALA A 58 -1.20 0.22 8.40
N GLU A 59 -0.68 1.31 8.98
CA GLU A 59 -0.01 1.31 10.28
C GLU A 59 -0.97 0.81 11.37
N GLU A 60 -2.19 1.35 11.43
CA GLU A 60 -3.18 0.97 12.43
C GLU A 60 -3.58 -0.51 12.31
N GLU A 61 -3.75 -0.99 11.07
CA GLU A 61 -4.08 -2.39 10.80
C GLU A 61 -2.96 -3.33 11.28
N ILE A 62 -1.70 -3.00 10.94
CA ILE A 62 -0.52 -3.76 11.33
C ILE A 62 -0.32 -3.70 12.85
N ALA A 63 -0.46 -2.53 13.45
CA ALA A 63 -0.28 -2.35 14.90
C ALA A 63 -1.35 -3.10 15.71
N THR A 64 -2.58 -3.19 15.19
CA THR A 64 -3.70 -3.84 15.88
C THR A 64 -3.70 -5.36 15.67
N THR A 65 -3.40 -5.83 14.46
CA THR A 65 -3.61 -7.23 14.07
C THR A 65 -2.34 -8.01 13.80
N GLY A 66 -1.20 -7.32 13.62
CA GLY A 66 0.04 -7.92 13.09
C GLY A 66 -0.04 -8.32 11.61
N LEU A 67 -1.16 -8.02 10.94
CA LEU A 67 -1.45 -8.42 9.58
C LEU A 67 -1.71 -7.19 8.71
N VAL A 68 -1.56 -7.35 7.41
CA VAL A 68 -1.95 -6.34 6.42
C VAL A 68 -2.56 -7.00 5.20
N ARG A 69 -3.61 -6.38 4.64
CA ARG A 69 -4.18 -6.86 3.37
C ARG A 69 -3.24 -6.63 2.19
N ARG A 70 -3.12 -7.65 1.33
CA ARG A 70 -2.29 -7.62 0.13
C ARG A 70 -2.72 -6.53 -0.86
N ASP A 71 -4.03 -6.33 -1.06
CA ASP A 71 -4.56 -5.28 -1.95
C ASP A 71 -4.13 -3.88 -1.52
N ARG A 72 -4.11 -3.64 -0.20
CA ARG A 72 -3.68 -2.36 0.38
C ARG A 72 -2.19 -2.12 0.12
N LEU A 73 -1.34 -3.12 0.31
CA LEU A 73 0.08 -3.01 -0.03
C LEU A 73 0.30 -2.75 -1.52
N GLN A 74 -0.46 -3.42 -2.39
CA GLN A 74 -0.35 -3.22 -3.83
C GLN A 74 -0.75 -1.79 -4.23
N ARG A 75 -1.88 -1.28 -3.72
CA ARG A 75 -2.31 0.11 -3.96
C ARG A 75 -1.29 1.12 -3.43
N LEU A 76 -0.71 0.85 -2.27
CA LEU A 76 0.32 1.70 -1.68
C LEU A 76 1.56 1.74 -2.59
N ARG A 77 2.00 0.59 -3.12
CA ARG A 77 3.08 0.50 -4.10
C ARG A 77 2.78 1.30 -5.36
N GLU A 78 1.61 1.09 -5.96
CA GLU A 78 1.18 1.81 -7.16
C GLU A 78 1.19 3.33 -6.94
N ARG A 79 0.74 3.80 -5.77
CA ARG A 79 0.78 5.23 -5.43
C ARG A 79 2.19 5.75 -5.18
N LEU A 80 3.07 4.96 -4.57
CA LEU A 80 4.48 5.35 -4.40
C LEU A 80 5.20 5.42 -5.74
N GLU A 81 4.84 4.56 -6.69
CA GLU A 81 5.36 4.57 -8.06
C GLU A 81 4.79 5.75 -8.88
N LEU A 82 3.50 6.04 -8.75
CA LEU A 82 2.84 7.17 -9.43
C LEU A 82 3.27 8.53 -8.85
N GLY A 83 3.38 8.62 -7.53
CA GLY A 83 3.84 9.80 -6.80
C GLY A 83 5.35 9.89 -6.66
N ALA A 84 6.08 9.08 -7.43
CA ALA A 84 7.53 9.07 -7.43
C ALA A 84 8.12 10.47 -7.62
N SER A 85 7.49 11.40 -8.34
CA SER A 85 8.00 12.79 -8.42
C SER A 85 8.06 13.54 -7.08
N THR A 86 7.13 13.28 -6.16
CA THR A 86 7.00 14.00 -4.87
C THR A 86 7.80 13.32 -3.75
N VAL A 87 7.99 12.00 -3.85
CA VAL A 87 8.71 11.18 -2.85
C VAL A 87 9.95 10.46 -3.38
N ALA A 88 10.40 10.69 -4.63
CA ALA A 88 11.57 10.05 -5.26
C ALA A 88 12.87 10.21 -4.46
N GLY A 89 12.98 11.25 -3.63
CA GLY A 89 14.14 11.47 -2.79
C GLY A 89 14.15 10.67 -1.47
N LEU A 90 13.05 10.00 -1.12
CA LEU A 90 12.90 9.33 0.16
C LEU A 90 13.38 7.88 0.07
N SER A 91 14.50 7.59 0.72
CA SER A 91 15.02 6.22 0.86
C SER A 91 14.02 5.26 1.52
N SER A 92 13.13 5.78 2.38
CA SER A 92 12.07 5.01 3.03
C SER A 92 10.99 4.55 2.05
N ALA A 93 10.66 5.34 1.03
CA ALA A 93 9.70 4.98 0.00
C ALA A 93 10.22 3.82 -0.84
N ALA A 94 11.50 3.87 -1.24
CA ALA A 94 12.16 2.78 -1.94
C ALA A 94 12.23 1.50 -1.09
N ALA A 95 12.60 1.61 0.19
CA ALA A 95 12.63 0.48 1.12
C ALA A 95 11.24 -0.16 1.26
N LEU A 96 10.18 0.66 1.38
CA LEU A 96 8.80 0.20 1.50
C LEU A 96 8.34 -0.55 0.24
N VAL A 97 8.63 -0.02 -0.95
CA VAL A 97 8.33 -0.70 -2.23
C VAL A 97 9.02 -2.06 -2.31
N GLN A 98 10.30 -2.16 -1.92
CA GLN A 98 11.04 -3.42 -1.91
C GLN A 98 10.44 -4.43 -0.93
N GLN A 99 10.08 -4.01 0.29
CA GLN A 99 9.45 -4.90 1.26
C GLN A 99 8.08 -5.40 0.80
N ILE A 100 7.28 -4.52 0.18
CA ILE A 100 6.00 -4.92 -0.42
C ILE A 100 6.23 -5.98 -1.50
N ALA A 101 7.24 -5.80 -2.37
CA ALA A 101 7.55 -6.77 -3.42
C ALA A 101 7.95 -8.15 -2.85
N GLN A 102 8.77 -8.17 -1.80
CA GLN A 102 9.19 -9.39 -1.10
C GLN A 102 7.99 -10.13 -0.49
N LEU A 103 7.12 -9.41 0.25
CA LEU A 103 5.90 -9.99 0.86
C LEU A 103 4.89 -10.44 -0.20
N SER A 104 4.91 -9.83 -1.38
CA SER A 104 4.05 -10.19 -2.49
C SER A 104 4.52 -11.47 -3.21
N GLY A 105 5.73 -11.97 -2.96
CA GLY A 105 6.28 -13.12 -3.68
C GLY A 105 6.67 -12.82 -5.13
N LEU A 106 6.92 -11.55 -5.47
CA LEU A 106 7.52 -11.13 -6.74
C LEU A 106 9.04 -11.05 -6.56
N GLY A 107 9.65 -12.21 -6.28
CA GLY A 107 11.11 -12.42 -6.27
C GLY A 107 11.54 -13.21 -7.50
#